data_AF-A0A705R9L4-F1
#
_entry.id   AF-A0A705R9L4-F1
#
_cell.length_a   1.000
_cell.length_b   1.000
_cell.length_c   1.000
_cell.angle_alpha   90.00
_cell.angle_beta   90.00
_cell.angle_gamma   90.00
#
_symmetry.space_group_name_H-M   'P 1'
#
loop_
_entity.id
_entity.type
_entity.pdbx_description
1 polymer ?
#
loop_
_entity_poly.entity_id
_entity_poly.type
_entity_poly.pdbx_seq_one_letter_code
_entity_poly.pdbx_strand_id
1 'polypeptide(L)'
;GQVILADEPTGALDSHSGEEVMAILRQLRDRGHTVIIVTHDPLIAAQAERIIEIHDGKIVHNPPAQEKKREQGVDAAVVNTAPGWRQFASSFREALSMAWLAMAANKMRTLLTMLGIIIGIASVVSIVVVGDAAKQMVLADIRAMGTNTIDIHPGKDFGDDNPQYRQALKYDDLVAIQKQPWVNSATPSVSKSLRLRYGNIDIAVNANGVSGDYFNVYGMSFREGNTFNAVQQQDRAQVVVLDANTRRQLFPNKANVVGEVVLAGNMPVIVIGVAEEKPSMYGNSNLLQVWLPYSTMSDRIMG
;
A
#
# COMPACT_ATOMS: atom_id res chain seq x y z
N GLY A 1 -23.10 -58.95 -3.43
CA GLY A 1 -21.68 -58.91 -3.83
C GLY A 1 -21.45 -57.86 -4.91
N GLN A 2 -20.23 -57.31 -4.99
CA GLN A 2 -19.82 -56.38 -6.07
C GLN A 2 -19.31 -57.17 -7.30
N VAL A 3 -19.32 -56.53 -8.48
CA VAL A 3 -18.81 -57.13 -9.74
C VAL A 3 -17.32 -56.85 -9.89
N ILE A 4 -16.55 -57.89 -10.21
CA ILE A 4 -15.12 -57.80 -10.51
C ILE A 4 -14.93 -58.13 -11.99
N LEU A 5 -14.37 -57.19 -12.72
CA LEU A 5 -13.97 -57.34 -14.12
C LEU A 5 -12.45 -57.53 -14.15
N ALA A 6 -11.99 -58.66 -14.68
CA ALA A 6 -10.57 -58.98 -14.80
C ALA A 6 -10.23 -59.19 -16.28
N ASP A 7 -9.50 -58.24 -16.86
CA ASP A 7 -9.02 -58.30 -18.24
C ASP A 7 -7.61 -58.90 -18.26
N GLU A 8 -7.47 -60.09 -18.85
CA GLU A 8 -6.22 -60.86 -18.94
C GLU A 8 -5.39 -60.93 -17.64
N PRO A 9 -5.99 -61.38 -16.51
CA PRO A 9 -5.39 -61.23 -15.19
C PRO A 9 -4.07 -61.99 -15.00
N THR A 10 -3.75 -62.93 -15.87
CA THR A 10 -2.54 -63.76 -15.81
C THR A 10 -1.58 -63.52 -16.98
N GLY A 11 -1.90 -62.64 -17.94
CA GLY A 11 -1.15 -62.50 -19.19
C GLY A 11 0.27 -61.93 -19.04
N ALA A 12 0.56 -61.25 -17.93
CA ALA A 12 1.89 -60.67 -17.63
C ALA A 12 2.61 -61.37 -16.47
N LEU A 13 2.13 -62.53 -16.01
CA LEU A 13 2.64 -63.25 -14.84
C LEU A 13 3.22 -64.62 -15.23
N ASP A 14 4.09 -65.15 -14.35
CA ASP A 14 4.54 -66.54 -14.45
C ASP A 14 3.45 -67.51 -13.98
N SER A 15 3.64 -68.81 -14.24
CA SER A 15 2.62 -69.84 -13.97
C SER A 15 2.25 -69.93 -12.49
N HIS A 16 3.22 -69.79 -11.58
CA HIS A 16 2.99 -69.83 -10.14
C HIS A 16 2.15 -68.62 -9.68
N SER A 17 2.53 -67.41 -10.08
CA SER A 17 1.77 -66.19 -9.71
C SER A 17 0.40 -66.16 -10.38
N GLY A 18 0.28 -66.71 -11.59
CA GLY A 18 -1.00 -66.86 -12.29
C GLY A 18 -1.99 -67.78 -11.55
N GLU A 19 -1.50 -68.91 -11.02
CA GLU A 19 -2.31 -69.81 -10.19
C GLU A 19 -2.78 -69.14 -8.89
N GLU A 20 -1.90 -68.37 -8.23
CA GLU A 20 -2.25 -67.61 -7.02
C GLU A 20 -3.36 -66.57 -7.29
N VAL A 21 -3.25 -65.82 -8.39
CA VAL A 21 -4.29 -64.85 -8.80
C VAL A 21 -5.63 -65.57 -9.06
N MET A 22 -5.60 -66.72 -9.76
CA MET A 22 -6.80 -67.51 -10.01
C MET A 22 -7.38 -68.14 -8.73
N ALA A 23 -6.55 -68.44 -7.74
CA ALA A 23 -7.02 -68.88 -6.42
C ALA A 23 -7.74 -67.76 -5.67
N ILE A 24 -7.23 -66.52 -5.71
CA ILE A 24 -7.86 -65.34 -5.11
C ILE A 24 -9.22 -65.04 -5.77
N LEU A 25 -9.27 -65.07 -7.11
CA LEU A 25 -10.52 -64.83 -7.85
C LEU A 25 -11.60 -65.87 -7.53
N ARG A 26 -11.21 -67.14 -7.37
CA ARG A 26 -12.11 -68.20 -6.90
C ARG A 26 -12.59 -67.94 -5.48
N GLN A 27 -11.71 -67.56 -4.56
CA GLN A 27 -12.09 -67.24 -3.19
C GLN A 27 -13.07 -66.05 -3.11
N LEU A 28 -12.89 -65.03 -3.95
CA LEU A 28 -13.81 -63.88 -4.03
C LEU A 28 -15.17 -64.29 -4.59
N ARG A 29 -15.20 -65.15 -5.61
CA ARG A 29 -16.44 -65.75 -6.11
C ARG A 29 -17.15 -66.55 -5.01
N ASP A 30 -16.43 -67.35 -4.25
CA ASP A 30 -16.99 -68.17 -3.16
C ASP A 30 -17.56 -67.30 -2.03
N ARG A 31 -17.01 -66.10 -1.84
CA ARG A 31 -17.57 -65.05 -0.98
C ARG A 31 -18.76 -64.31 -1.60
N GLY A 32 -19.32 -64.77 -2.73
CA GLY A 32 -20.53 -64.21 -3.35
C GLY A 32 -20.30 -62.97 -4.23
N HIS A 33 -19.07 -62.70 -4.66
CA HIS A 33 -18.79 -61.71 -5.71
C HIS A 33 -19.02 -62.32 -7.11
N THR A 34 -19.49 -61.50 -8.05
CA THR A 34 -19.55 -61.91 -9.46
C THR A 34 -18.21 -61.59 -10.09
N VAL A 35 -17.50 -62.58 -10.59
CA VAL A 35 -16.21 -62.41 -11.26
C VAL A 35 -16.38 -62.72 -12.75
N ILE A 36 -15.99 -61.78 -13.60
CA ILE A 36 -15.97 -61.93 -15.06
C ILE A 36 -14.50 -61.81 -15.49
N ILE A 37 -14.00 -62.85 -16.13
CA ILE A 37 -12.62 -62.92 -16.61
C ILE A 37 -12.66 -62.88 -18.14
N VAL A 38 -11.88 -61.99 -18.73
CA VAL A 38 -11.59 -61.98 -20.17
C VAL A 38 -10.22 -62.59 -20.35
N THR A 39 -10.12 -63.66 -21.14
CA THR A 39 -8.84 -64.26 -21.46
C THR A 39 -8.84 -64.91 -22.84
N HIS A 40 -7.71 -64.85 -23.53
CA HIS A 40 -7.41 -65.63 -24.72
C HIS A 40 -6.78 -67.00 -24.40
N ASP A 41 -6.39 -67.27 -23.15
CA ASP A 41 -5.79 -68.55 -22.75
C ASP A 41 -6.89 -69.58 -22.39
N PRO A 42 -7.03 -70.68 -23.16
CA PRO A 42 -8.01 -71.71 -22.88
C PRO A 42 -7.77 -72.42 -21.52
N LEU A 43 -6.53 -72.49 -21.03
CA LEU A 43 -6.20 -73.12 -19.74
C LEU A 43 -6.71 -72.30 -18.55
N ILE A 44 -6.74 -70.98 -18.69
CA ILE A 44 -7.30 -70.06 -17.70
C ILE A 44 -8.83 -70.06 -17.81
N ALA A 45 -9.37 -70.00 -19.03
CA ALA A 45 -10.81 -70.07 -19.27
C ALA A 45 -11.42 -71.37 -18.71
N ALA A 46 -10.71 -72.50 -18.79
CA ALA A 46 -11.14 -73.79 -18.26
C ALA A 46 -11.37 -73.79 -16.74
N GLN A 47 -10.79 -72.85 -15.99
CA GLN A 47 -10.98 -72.73 -14.54
C GLN A 47 -12.25 -71.97 -14.17
N ALA A 48 -12.92 -71.33 -15.14
CA ALA A 48 -14.18 -70.61 -14.95
C ALA A 48 -15.38 -71.55 -15.03
N GLU A 49 -16.46 -71.20 -14.32
CA GLU A 49 -17.69 -72.02 -14.28
C GLU A 49 -18.61 -71.79 -15.50
N ARG A 50 -18.37 -70.71 -16.24
CA ARG A 50 -19.09 -70.37 -17.47
C ARG A 50 -18.11 -69.69 -18.43
N ILE A 51 -17.97 -70.26 -19.62
CA ILE A 51 -17.08 -69.76 -20.67
C ILE A 51 -17.95 -69.21 -21.79
N ILE A 52 -17.83 -67.91 -22.05
CA ILE A 52 -18.52 -67.23 -23.15
C ILE A 52 -17.48 -66.88 -24.20
N GLU A 53 -17.68 -67.30 -25.44
CA GLU A 53 -16.76 -67.03 -26.54
C GLU A 53 -17.33 -65.94 -27.44
N ILE A 54 -16.48 -64.97 -27.79
CA ILE A 54 -16.82 -63.84 -28.64
C ILE A 54 -15.87 -63.85 -29.84
N HIS A 55 -16.43 -63.77 -31.05
CA HIS A 55 -15.69 -63.68 -32.31
C HIS A 55 -16.34 -62.60 -33.19
N ASP A 56 -15.54 -61.73 -33.80
CA ASP A 56 -16.00 -60.59 -34.63
C ASP A 56 -17.11 -59.76 -33.98
N GLY A 57 -16.99 -59.48 -32.69
CA GLY A 57 -17.97 -58.68 -31.93
C GLY A 57 -19.32 -59.38 -31.70
N LYS A 58 -19.45 -60.67 -32.03
CA LYS A 58 -20.64 -61.48 -31.79
C LYS A 58 -20.33 -62.61 -30.81
N ILE A 59 -21.28 -62.91 -29.93
CA ILE A 59 -21.18 -64.06 -29.04
C ILE A 59 -21.45 -65.31 -29.87
N VAL A 60 -20.43 -66.15 -30.03
CA VAL A 60 -20.51 -67.40 -30.82
C VAL A 60 -20.84 -68.60 -29.95
N HIS A 61 -20.47 -68.59 -28.68
CA HIS A 61 -20.78 -69.65 -27.72
C HIS A 61 -21.15 -69.07 -26.35
N ASN A 62 -22.31 -69.48 -25.82
CA ASN A 62 -22.80 -69.03 -24.51
C ASN A 62 -23.59 -70.16 -23.81
N PRO A 63 -22.89 -71.06 -23.10
CA PRO A 63 -23.55 -72.15 -22.39
C PRO A 63 -24.38 -71.59 -21.21
N PRO A 64 -25.50 -72.23 -20.87
CA PRO A 64 -26.28 -71.86 -19.69
C PRO A 64 -25.42 -71.98 -18.44
N ALA A 65 -25.68 -71.11 -17.45
CA ALA A 65 -24.94 -71.15 -16.19
C ALA A 65 -25.15 -72.51 -15.51
N GLN A 66 -24.06 -73.16 -15.09
CA GLN A 66 -24.17 -74.39 -14.30
C GLN A 66 -24.83 -74.04 -12.96
N GLU A 67 -25.96 -74.68 -12.63
CA GLU A 67 -26.68 -74.49 -11.38
C GLU A 67 -25.88 -75.06 -10.19
N LYS A 68 -24.93 -74.29 -9.66
CA LYS A 68 -24.46 -74.50 -8.29
C LYS A 68 -25.33 -73.70 -7.33
N LYS A 69 -25.87 -74.40 -6.33
CA LYS A 69 -26.72 -73.88 -5.25
C LYS A 69 -26.01 -72.72 -4.55
N ARG A 70 -26.43 -71.49 -4.83
CA ARG A 70 -25.93 -70.29 -4.13
C ARG A 70 -26.41 -70.32 -2.68
N GLU A 71 -25.50 -70.61 -1.76
CA GLU A 71 -25.75 -70.37 -0.34
C GLU A 71 -25.65 -68.85 -0.07
N GLN A 72 -26.77 -68.29 0.38
CA GLN A 72 -26.97 -66.99 1.03
C GLN A 72 -26.30 -65.77 0.36
N GLY A 73 -27.16 -64.93 -0.23
CA GLY A 73 -26.78 -63.68 -0.86
C GLY A 73 -26.06 -62.74 0.12
N VAL A 74 -24.87 -62.31 -0.28
CA VAL A 74 -24.17 -61.19 0.36
C VAL A 74 -25.04 -59.96 0.24
N ASP A 75 -25.54 -59.49 1.39
CA ASP A 75 -26.25 -58.22 1.54
C ASP A 75 -25.55 -57.15 0.69
N ALA A 76 -26.29 -56.62 -0.29
CA ALA A 76 -25.80 -55.53 -1.10
C ALA A 76 -25.52 -54.36 -0.16
N ALA A 77 -24.23 -54.04 0.02
CA ALA A 77 -23.81 -52.90 0.82
C ALA A 77 -24.55 -51.66 0.31
N VAL A 78 -25.49 -51.16 1.11
CA VAL A 78 -26.19 -49.90 0.88
C VAL A 78 -25.12 -48.82 0.88
N VAL A 79 -24.86 -48.26 -0.30
CA VAL A 79 -23.94 -47.13 -0.44
C VAL A 79 -24.58 -45.96 0.27
N ASN A 80 -24.19 -45.73 1.52
CA ASN A 80 -24.57 -44.55 2.27
C ASN A 80 -23.97 -43.33 1.57
N THR A 81 -24.79 -42.66 0.76
CA THR A 81 -24.45 -41.38 0.15
C THR A 81 -24.36 -40.33 1.26
N ALA A 82 -23.13 -39.93 1.58
CA ALA A 82 -22.90 -38.78 2.42
C ALA A 82 -23.56 -37.53 1.80
N PRO A 83 -24.05 -36.57 2.60
CA PRO A 83 -24.62 -35.34 2.08
C PRO A 83 -23.61 -34.60 1.19
N GLY A 84 -24.03 -34.15 0.00
CA GLY A 84 -23.16 -33.72 -1.10
C GLY A 84 -22.11 -32.65 -0.74
N TRP A 85 -22.39 -31.77 0.23
CA TRP A 85 -21.41 -30.77 0.69
C TRP A 85 -20.25 -31.39 1.49
N ARG A 86 -20.51 -32.41 2.31
CA ARG A 86 -19.45 -33.13 3.04
C ARG A 86 -18.59 -33.94 2.09
N GLN A 87 -19.18 -34.52 1.06
CA GLN A 87 -18.47 -35.23 0.01
C GLN A 87 -17.62 -34.28 -0.85
N PHE A 88 -18.13 -33.08 -1.16
CA PHE A 88 -17.37 -32.05 -1.88
C PHE A 88 -16.18 -31.52 -1.07
N ALA A 89 -16.37 -31.27 0.23
CA ALA A 89 -15.28 -30.84 1.10
C ALA A 89 -14.19 -31.93 1.26
N SER A 90 -14.58 -33.20 1.40
CA SER A 90 -13.61 -34.30 1.48
C SER A 90 -12.88 -34.51 0.16
N SER A 91 -13.60 -34.47 -0.97
CA SER A 91 -13.00 -34.63 -2.30
C SER A 91 -12.09 -33.47 -2.66
N PHE A 92 -12.41 -32.24 -2.26
CA PHE A 92 -11.52 -31.09 -2.44
C PHE A 92 -10.23 -31.23 -1.63
N ARG A 93 -10.33 -31.70 -0.38
CA ARG A 93 -9.14 -31.97 0.47
C ARG A 93 -8.25 -33.06 -0.14
N GLU A 94 -8.86 -34.13 -0.64
CA GLU A 94 -8.15 -35.21 -1.32
C GLU A 94 -7.50 -34.70 -2.62
N ALA A 95 -8.23 -33.97 -3.45
CA ALA A 95 -7.71 -33.36 -4.67
C ALA A 95 -6.55 -32.39 -4.40
N LEU A 96 -6.63 -31.59 -3.34
CA LEU A 96 -5.55 -30.70 -2.91
C LEU A 96 -4.32 -31.49 -2.48
N SER A 97 -4.50 -32.58 -1.73
CA SER A 97 -3.38 -33.43 -1.30
C SER A 97 -2.70 -34.10 -2.49
N MET A 98 -3.48 -34.58 -3.47
CA MET A 98 -2.97 -35.17 -4.71
C MET A 98 -2.26 -34.12 -5.57
N ALA A 99 -2.82 -32.91 -5.67
CA ALA A 99 -2.19 -31.80 -6.37
C ALA A 99 -0.87 -31.40 -5.71
N TRP A 100 -0.82 -31.35 -4.37
CA TRP A 100 0.42 -31.06 -3.63
C TRP A 100 1.50 -32.12 -3.87
N LEU A 101 1.14 -33.41 -3.81
CA LEU A 101 2.03 -34.52 -4.13
C LEU A 101 2.54 -34.42 -5.58
N ALA A 102 1.65 -34.12 -6.55
CA ALA A 102 2.02 -33.97 -7.95
C ALA A 102 2.95 -32.76 -8.21
N MET A 103 2.73 -31.64 -7.51
CA MET A 103 3.60 -30.47 -7.54
C MET A 103 4.96 -30.75 -6.89
N ALA A 104 4.97 -31.48 -5.77
CA ALA A 104 6.20 -31.90 -5.09
C ALA A 104 7.04 -32.88 -5.92
N ALA A 105 6.40 -33.70 -6.76
CA ALA A 105 7.08 -34.58 -7.71
C ALA A 105 7.72 -33.80 -8.88
N ASN A 106 7.07 -32.73 -9.36
CA ASN A 106 7.53 -31.93 -10.51
C ASN A 106 8.10 -30.55 -10.13
N LYS A 107 9.03 -30.51 -9.17
CA LYS A 107 9.54 -29.28 -8.55
C LYS A 107 9.97 -28.19 -9.55
N MET A 108 10.73 -28.56 -10.59
CA MET A 108 11.25 -27.59 -11.57
C MET A 108 10.12 -26.91 -12.36
N ARG A 109 9.14 -27.70 -12.83
CA ARG A 109 8.02 -27.20 -13.61
C ARG A 109 7.12 -26.30 -12.76
N THR A 110 6.79 -26.73 -11.56
CA THR A 110 5.98 -25.94 -10.63
C THR A 110 6.71 -24.64 -10.23
N LEU A 111 8.02 -24.69 -10.00
CA LEU A 111 8.80 -23.50 -9.67
C LEU A 111 8.82 -22.49 -10.82
N LEU A 112 9.10 -22.91 -12.06
CA LEU A 112 9.16 -22.00 -13.21
C LEU A 112 7.80 -21.35 -13.52
N THR A 113 6.71 -22.09 -13.38
CA THR A 113 5.35 -21.57 -13.59
C THR A 113 4.93 -20.59 -12.49
N MET A 114 5.21 -20.90 -11.22
CA MET A 114 4.96 -19.97 -10.12
C MET A 114 5.81 -18.71 -10.24
N LEU A 115 7.09 -18.84 -10.63
CA LEU A 115 7.99 -17.70 -10.77
C LEU A 115 7.46 -16.67 -11.78
N GLY A 116 6.93 -17.14 -12.93
CA GLY A 116 6.31 -16.26 -13.92
C GLY A 116 5.14 -15.45 -13.36
N ILE A 117 4.25 -16.11 -12.60
CA ILE A 117 3.11 -15.47 -11.95
C ILE A 117 3.57 -14.48 -10.87
N ILE A 118 4.56 -14.87 -10.06
CA ILE A 118 5.11 -14.02 -8.99
C ILE A 118 5.72 -12.75 -9.57
N ILE A 119 6.58 -12.88 -10.59
CA ILE A 119 7.21 -11.72 -11.24
C ILE A 119 6.14 -10.84 -11.92
N GLY A 120 5.15 -11.45 -12.58
CA GLY A 120 4.03 -10.74 -13.19
C GLY A 120 3.25 -9.89 -12.18
N ILE A 121 2.78 -10.49 -11.09
CA ILE A 121 2.02 -9.77 -10.05
C ILE A 121 2.91 -8.73 -9.36
N ALA A 122 4.16 -9.09 -9.01
CA ALA A 122 5.07 -8.19 -8.31
C ALA A 122 5.40 -6.94 -9.14
N SER A 123 5.66 -7.10 -10.45
CA SER A 123 5.97 -5.97 -11.34
C SER A 123 4.80 -5.00 -11.46
N VAL A 124 3.58 -5.50 -11.67
CA VAL A 124 2.37 -4.68 -11.81
C VAL A 124 2.06 -3.93 -10.51
N VAL A 125 2.14 -4.60 -9.37
CA VAL A 125 1.93 -3.95 -8.07
C VAL A 125 3.01 -2.89 -7.81
N SER A 126 4.27 -3.20 -8.11
CA SER A 126 5.38 -2.28 -7.89
C SER A 126 5.24 -1.00 -8.70
N ILE A 127 4.93 -1.08 -10.01
CA ILE A 127 4.81 0.12 -10.84
C ILE A 127 3.63 1.00 -10.42
N VAL A 128 2.52 0.39 -10.00
CA VAL A 128 1.35 1.15 -9.51
C VAL A 128 1.67 1.88 -8.22
N VAL A 129 2.30 1.21 -7.26
CA VAL A 129 2.65 1.80 -5.96
C VAL A 129 3.72 2.89 -6.11
N VAL A 130 4.76 2.64 -6.90
CA VAL A 130 5.82 3.63 -7.16
C VAL A 130 5.25 4.84 -7.89
N GLY A 131 4.39 4.64 -8.88
CA GLY A 131 3.73 5.72 -9.62
C GLY A 131 2.84 6.59 -8.72
N ASP A 132 2.04 5.96 -7.85
CA ASP A 132 1.20 6.68 -6.91
C ASP A 132 2.03 7.45 -5.87
N ALA A 133 3.07 6.83 -5.31
CA ALA A 133 3.98 7.48 -4.37
C ALA A 133 4.69 8.69 -4.99
N ALA A 134 5.20 8.55 -6.21
CA ALA A 134 5.84 9.64 -6.94
C ALA A 134 4.85 10.79 -7.19
N LYS A 135 3.62 10.48 -7.61
CA LYS A 135 2.55 11.47 -7.78
C LYS A 135 2.24 12.19 -6.48
N GLN A 136 2.10 11.47 -5.37
CA GLN A 136 1.83 12.07 -4.07
C GLN A 136 2.96 12.97 -3.60
N MET A 137 4.22 12.56 -3.81
CA MET A 137 5.40 13.37 -3.48
C MET A 137 5.41 14.69 -4.27
N VAL A 138 5.22 14.63 -5.59
CA VAL A 138 5.17 15.84 -6.43
C VAL A 138 4.02 16.75 -6.02
N LEU A 139 2.84 16.18 -5.72
CA LEU A 139 1.70 16.97 -5.23
C LEU A 139 1.97 17.59 -3.85
N ALA A 140 2.67 16.88 -2.96
CA ALA A 140 3.06 17.40 -1.66
C ALA A 140 4.04 18.58 -1.80
N ASP A 141 5.02 18.46 -2.68
CA ASP A 141 5.98 19.53 -2.98
C ASP A 141 5.25 20.74 -3.59
N ILE A 142 4.35 20.53 -4.56
CA ILE A 142 3.53 21.59 -5.17
C ILE A 142 2.62 22.28 -4.12
N ARG A 143 2.04 21.51 -3.19
CA ARG A 143 1.24 22.08 -2.09
C ARG A 143 2.11 22.85 -1.11
N ALA A 144 3.33 22.38 -0.82
CA ALA A 144 4.27 23.04 0.07
C ALA A 144 4.77 24.38 -0.48
N MET A 145 4.75 24.58 -1.80
CA MET A 145 5.01 25.87 -2.46
C MET A 145 3.94 26.94 -2.18
N GLY A 146 2.85 26.61 -1.49
CA GLY A 146 1.79 27.57 -1.18
C GLY A 146 0.87 27.84 -2.37
N THR A 147 0.49 26.81 -3.12
CA THR A 147 -0.40 26.92 -4.30
C THR A 147 -1.82 27.40 -4.02
N ASN A 148 -2.18 27.62 -2.76
CA ASN A 148 -3.41 28.27 -2.33
C ASN A 148 -3.17 29.71 -1.80
N THR A 149 -1.99 30.29 -2.03
CA THR A 149 -1.65 31.64 -1.60
C THR A 149 -1.65 32.57 -2.80
N ILE A 150 -2.27 33.74 -2.65
CA ILE A 150 -2.32 34.78 -3.67
C ILE A 150 -1.64 36.02 -3.09
N ASP A 151 -0.48 36.38 -3.64
CA ASP A 151 0.23 37.59 -3.23
C ASP A 151 -0.28 38.79 -4.03
N ILE A 152 -0.90 39.75 -3.33
CA ILE A 152 -1.45 40.96 -3.93
C ILE A 152 -0.44 42.08 -3.80
N HIS A 153 0.03 42.60 -4.93
CA HIS A 153 0.97 43.71 -4.99
C HIS A 153 0.28 44.96 -5.56
N PRO A 154 0.57 46.17 -5.02
CA PRO A 154 0.15 47.42 -5.62
C PRO A 154 0.86 47.67 -6.98
N GLY A 155 0.19 48.39 -7.89
CA GLY A 155 0.74 48.71 -9.23
C GLY A 155 0.09 47.89 -10.34
N LYS A 156 0.52 48.13 -11.59
CA LYS A 156 0.09 47.31 -12.74
C LYS A 156 1.01 46.11 -12.98
N ASP A 157 2.31 46.29 -12.79
CA ASP A 157 3.36 45.30 -13.03
C ASP A 157 4.51 45.46 -12.01
N PHE A 158 5.38 44.44 -11.89
CA PHE A 158 6.52 44.39 -10.95
C PHE A 158 7.56 45.54 -11.08
N GLY A 159 7.43 46.44 -12.05
CA GLY A 159 8.31 47.59 -12.26
C GLY A 159 7.59 48.95 -12.27
N ASP A 160 6.32 49.01 -11.88
CA ASP A 160 5.55 50.26 -11.85
C ASP A 160 5.94 51.10 -10.63
N ASP A 161 6.64 52.21 -10.86
CA ASP A 161 7.17 53.07 -9.80
C ASP A 161 6.25 54.25 -9.46
N ASN A 162 5.04 54.28 -10.04
CA ASN A 162 4.10 55.38 -9.88
C ASN A 162 3.66 55.54 -8.40
N PRO A 163 3.92 56.71 -7.78
CA PRO A 163 3.60 56.96 -6.37
C PRO A 163 2.12 56.76 -6.02
N GLN A 164 1.19 56.96 -6.96
CA GLN A 164 -0.25 56.79 -6.72
C GLN A 164 -0.65 55.34 -6.46
N TYR A 165 0.03 54.37 -7.09
CA TYR A 165 -0.31 52.97 -6.91
C TYR A 165 0.37 52.35 -5.69
N ARG A 166 1.50 52.88 -5.23
CA ARG A 166 2.25 52.36 -4.06
C ARG A 166 1.44 52.28 -2.76
N GLN A 167 0.36 53.06 -2.62
CA GLN A 167 -0.53 53.06 -1.45
C GLN A 167 -1.96 52.61 -1.78
N ALA A 168 -2.18 51.96 -2.92
CA ALA A 168 -3.51 51.53 -3.34
C ALA A 168 -4.08 50.42 -2.44
N LEU A 169 -3.22 49.61 -1.81
CA LEU A 169 -3.61 48.55 -0.90
C LEU A 169 -3.74 49.11 0.52
N LYS A 170 -4.97 49.17 1.05
CA LYS A 170 -5.24 49.64 2.42
C LYS A 170 -5.44 48.47 3.38
N TYR A 171 -5.19 48.72 4.66
CA TYR A 171 -5.48 47.73 5.71
C TYR A 171 -6.97 47.39 5.82
N ASP A 172 -7.87 48.30 5.45
CA ASP A 172 -9.32 48.04 5.42
C ASP A 172 -9.71 46.98 4.37
N ASP A 173 -8.95 46.89 3.28
CA ASP A 173 -9.19 45.90 2.21
C ASP A 173 -8.95 44.47 2.73
N LEU A 174 -8.01 44.31 3.67
CA LEU A 174 -7.74 43.03 4.32
C LEU A 174 -8.97 42.49 5.05
N VAL A 175 -9.71 43.36 5.75
CA VAL A 175 -10.93 42.97 6.48
C VAL A 175 -12.02 42.52 5.51
N ALA A 176 -12.13 43.16 4.35
CA ALA A 176 -13.09 42.78 3.31
C ALA A 176 -12.73 41.43 2.64
N ILE A 177 -11.44 41.18 2.41
CA ILE A 177 -10.92 39.93 1.85
C ILE A 177 -11.11 38.78 2.85
N GLN A 178 -10.80 39.00 4.13
CA GLN A 178 -10.90 37.97 5.17
C GLN A 178 -12.35 37.54 5.46
N LYS A 179 -13.35 38.38 5.13
CA LYS A 179 -14.78 38.04 5.25
C LYS A 179 -15.29 37.10 4.16
N GLN A 180 -14.51 36.84 3.12
CA GLN A 180 -14.97 35.97 2.03
C GLN A 180 -14.97 34.50 2.45
N PRO A 181 -16.00 33.72 2.11
CA PRO A 181 -16.16 32.34 2.61
C PRO A 181 -15.12 31.35 2.06
N TRP A 182 -14.43 31.68 0.97
CA TRP A 182 -13.35 30.88 0.39
C TRP A 182 -11.95 31.29 0.87
N VAL A 183 -11.84 32.33 1.71
CA VAL A 183 -10.56 32.80 2.25
C VAL A 183 -10.39 32.19 3.64
N ASN A 184 -9.44 31.27 3.80
CA ASN A 184 -9.10 30.69 5.10
C ASN A 184 -8.39 31.72 6.00
N SER A 185 -7.43 32.45 5.45
CA SER A 185 -6.62 33.43 6.17
C SER A 185 -6.07 34.46 5.18
N ALA A 186 -5.93 35.70 5.65
CA ALA A 186 -5.33 36.79 4.89
C ALA A 186 -4.34 37.52 5.80
N THR A 187 -3.15 37.80 5.29
CA THR A 187 -2.09 38.50 6.04
C THR A 187 -1.56 39.65 5.20
N PRO A 188 -1.36 40.85 5.78
CA PRO A 188 -0.55 41.85 5.14
C PRO A 188 0.92 41.36 5.16
N SER A 189 1.71 41.81 4.20
CA SER A 189 3.14 41.58 4.16
C SER A 189 3.83 42.87 3.78
N VAL A 190 4.73 43.35 4.64
CA VAL A 190 5.55 44.52 4.34
C VAL A 190 6.98 44.22 4.72
N SER A 191 7.91 44.32 3.76
CA SER A 191 9.31 43.98 3.99
C SER A 191 10.21 45.21 4.06
N LYS A 192 11.20 45.22 4.94
CA LYS A 192 12.26 46.24 4.99
C LYS A 192 13.56 45.60 5.46
N SER A 193 14.65 45.94 4.78
CA SER A 193 15.99 45.57 5.23
C SER A 193 16.37 46.38 6.48
N LEU A 194 16.77 45.69 7.55
CA LEU A 194 17.24 46.30 8.79
C LEU A 194 18.42 45.51 9.37
N ARG A 195 19.12 46.09 10.35
CA ARG A 195 20.22 45.42 11.05
C ARG A 195 19.75 44.90 12.40
N LEU A 196 20.05 43.64 12.71
CA LEU A 196 19.84 43.04 14.02
C LEU A 196 21.14 43.06 14.81
N ARG A 197 21.08 43.55 16.05
CA ARG A 197 22.20 43.61 16.97
C ARG A 197 21.92 42.86 18.26
N TYR A 198 22.88 42.03 18.66
CA TYR A 198 22.89 41.34 19.95
C TYR A 198 24.32 41.22 20.47
N GLY A 199 24.62 41.86 21.60
CA GLY A 199 25.99 41.94 22.12
C GLY A 199 26.95 42.54 21.08
N ASN A 200 27.94 41.75 20.65
CA ASN A 200 28.94 42.14 19.65
C ASN A 200 28.61 41.69 18.22
N ILE A 201 27.45 41.07 17.99
CA ILE A 201 27.03 40.55 16.68
C ILE A 201 26.08 41.55 16.04
N ASP A 202 26.38 41.98 14.81
CA ASP A 202 25.57 42.88 14.00
C ASP A 202 25.41 42.33 12.57
N ILE A 203 24.19 41.90 12.23
CA ILE A 203 23.86 41.24 10.95
C ILE A 203 22.74 41.98 10.22
N ALA A 204 22.82 42.04 8.89
CA ALA A 204 21.75 42.58 8.06
C ALA A 204 20.70 41.50 7.78
N VAL A 205 19.43 41.81 8.01
CA VAL A 205 18.30 40.89 7.83
C VAL A 205 17.17 41.58 7.06
N ASN A 206 16.36 40.77 6.39
CA ASN A 206 15.09 41.22 5.85
C ASN A 206 14.00 41.03 6.91
N ALA A 207 13.47 42.14 7.43
CA ALA A 207 12.35 42.11 8.36
C ALA A 207 11.03 42.15 7.58
N ASN A 208 10.15 41.23 7.91
CA ASN A 208 8.82 41.10 7.32
C ASN A 208 7.77 41.38 8.38
N GLY A 209 6.94 42.38 8.12
CA GLY A 209 5.80 42.77 8.93
C GLY A 209 4.60 41.95 8.50
N VAL A 210 4.19 41.00 9.33
CA VAL A 210 3.17 40.00 8.99
C VAL A 210 2.10 39.89 10.08
N SER A 211 0.98 39.21 9.79
CA SER A 211 -0.01 38.81 10.79
C SER A 211 0.41 37.51 11.48
N GLY A 212 -0.16 37.21 12.65
CA GLY A 212 0.08 35.94 13.34
C GLY A 212 -0.30 34.71 12.50
N ASP A 213 -1.27 34.89 11.59
CA ASP A 213 -1.73 33.86 10.64
C ASP A 213 -0.76 33.58 9.50
N TYR A 214 0.27 34.40 9.29
CA TYR A 214 1.23 34.24 8.20
C TYR A 214 1.89 32.85 8.21
N PHE A 215 2.32 32.40 9.38
CA PHE A 215 2.96 31.09 9.51
C PHE A 215 1.99 29.94 9.22
N ASN A 216 0.69 30.13 9.46
CA ASN A 216 -0.33 29.15 9.11
C ASN A 216 -0.59 29.13 7.60
N VAL A 217 -0.70 30.31 6.97
CA VAL A 217 -0.88 30.47 5.51
C VAL A 217 0.26 29.81 4.74
N TYR A 218 1.51 30.09 5.15
CA TYR A 218 2.68 29.52 4.51
C TYR A 218 3.07 28.15 5.08
N GLY A 219 2.29 27.56 6.00
CA GLY A 219 2.55 26.25 6.60
C GLY A 219 3.95 26.12 7.20
N MET A 220 4.43 27.14 7.91
CA MET A 220 5.71 27.17 8.60
C MET A 220 5.57 26.59 10.01
N SER A 221 6.42 25.62 10.35
CA SER A 221 6.55 25.07 11.70
C SER A 221 7.51 25.90 12.54
N PHE A 222 7.40 25.79 13.87
CA PHE A 222 8.28 26.45 14.81
C PHE A 222 9.18 25.42 15.49
N ARG A 223 10.48 25.68 15.55
CA ARG A 223 11.45 24.87 16.30
C ARG A 223 11.37 25.16 17.79
N GLU A 224 11.22 26.44 18.12
CA GLU A 224 11.16 26.95 19.50
C GLU A 224 10.10 28.05 19.57
N GLY A 225 9.38 28.13 20.69
CA GLY A 225 8.39 29.18 20.92
C GLY A 225 7.16 29.09 20.02
N ASN A 226 6.46 30.22 19.87
CA ASN A 226 5.20 30.32 19.13
C ASN A 226 5.17 31.59 18.26
N THR A 227 4.16 31.67 17.38
CA THR A 227 3.79 32.94 16.71
C THR A 227 3.26 33.97 17.72
N PHE A 228 3.03 35.20 17.26
CA PHE A 228 2.41 36.26 18.05
C PHE A 228 0.88 36.17 18.01
N ASN A 229 0.24 36.49 19.15
CA ASN A 229 -1.21 36.46 19.31
C ASN A 229 -1.87 37.76 18.82
N ALA A 230 -3.18 37.73 18.57
CA ALA A 230 -3.96 38.89 18.14
C ALA A 230 -3.82 40.10 19.10
N VAL A 231 -3.73 39.86 20.41
CA VAL A 231 -3.50 40.91 21.43
C VAL A 231 -2.12 41.55 21.26
N GLN A 232 -1.06 40.74 21.09
CA GLN A 232 0.30 41.25 20.88
C GLN A 232 0.41 42.06 19.59
N GLN A 233 -0.33 41.67 18.55
CA GLN A 233 -0.42 42.42 17.31
C GLN A 233 -1.18 43.74 17.49
N GLN A 234 -2.29 43.75 18.23
CA GLN A 234 -3.06 44.96 18.49
C GLN A 234 -2.32 45.97 19.38
N ASP A 235 -1.62 45.48 20.42
CA ASP A 235 -0.85 46.29 21.37
C ASP A 235 0.51 46.73 20.82
N ARG A 236 0.84 46.37 19.58
CA ARG A 236 2.12 46.68 18.91
C ARG A 236 3.30 46.19 19.73
N ALA A 237 3.17 44.96 20.23
CA ALA A 237 4.19 44.33 21.04
C ALA A 237 5.50 44.27 20.24
N GLN A 238 6.59 44.56 20.94
CA GLN A 238 7.94 44.52 20.39
C GLN A 238 8.46 43.08 20.43
N VAL A 239 7.85 42.21 19.64
CA VAL A 239 8.19 40.79 19.56
C VAL A 239 8.68 40.45 18.16
N VAL A 240 9.57 39.46 18.07
CA VAL A 240 10.14 38.98 16.82
C VAL A 240 10.20 37.46 16.78
N VAL A 241 9.91 36.91 15.60
CA VAL A 241 10.19 35.51 15.26
C VAL A 241 11.40 35.50 14.34
N LEU A 242 12.37 34.64 14.65
CA LEU A 242 13.60 34.48 13.86
C LEU A 242 13.48 33.28 12.92
N ASP A 243 14.14 33.32 11.77
CA ASP A 243 14.39 32.11 11.00
C ASP A 243 15.55 31.29 11.64
N ALA A 244 15.70 30.04 11.19
CA ALA A 244 16.74 29.16 11.70
C ALA A 244 18.15 29.70 11.43
N ASN A 245 18.37 30.42 10.33
CA ASN A 245 19.69 30.91 9.92
C ASN A 245 20.10 32.17 10.70
N THR A 246 19.19 33.12 10.91
CA THR A 246 19.38 34.28 11.79
C THR A 246 19.62 33.82 13.21
N ARG A 247 18.88 32.81 13.72
CA ARG A 247 19.13 32.25 15.04
C ARG A 247 20.55 31.67 15.16
N ARG A 248 21.02 30.91 14.16
CA ARG A 248 22.39 30.34 14.14
C ARG A 248 23.47 31.42 14.17
N GLN A 249 23.30 32.50 13.41
CA GLN A 249 24.28 33.58 13.33
C GLN A 249 24.26 34.51 14.55
N LEU A 250 23.07 34.84 15.05
CA LEU A 250 22.90 35.77 16.16
C LEU A 250 23.17 35.12 17.53
N PHE A 251 22.91 33.81 17.65
CA PHE A 251 23.04 33.05 18.90
C PHE A 251 23.83 31.74 18.71
N PRO A 252 25.14 31.79 18.37
CA PRO A 252 25.93 30.59 18.09
C PRO A 252 26.10 29.67 19.32
N ASN A 253 26.12 30.24 20.53
CA ASN A 253 26.46 29.52 21.76
C ASN A 253 25.26 29.28 22.70
N LYS A 254 24.03 29.66 22.31
CA LYS A 254 22.84 29.52 23.16
C LYS A 254 21.91 28.44 22.64
N ALA A 255 21.48 27.54 23.54
CA ALA A 255 20.55 26.46 23.21
C ALA A 255 19.09 26.92 23.12
N ASN A 256 18.66 27.89 23.94
CA ASN A 256 17.32 28.48 23.91
C ASN A 256 17.45 29.98 23.70
N VAL A 257 16.70 30.52 22.73
CA VAL A 257 16.73 31.95 22.36
C VAL A 257 15.44 32.70 22.69
N VAL A 258 14.39 31.99 23.12
CA VAL A 258 13.11 32.59 23.47
C VAL A 258 13.25 33.42 24.76
N GLY A 259 12.77 34.66 24.73
CA GLY A 259 12.86 35.63 25.82
C GLY A 259 14.05 36.59 25.73
N GLU A 260 15.00 36.36 24.81
CA GLU A 260 16.14 37.25 24.62
C GLU A 260 15.73 38.56 23.94
N VAL A 261 16.37 39.65 24.33
CA VAL A 261 16.16 40.98 23.73
C VAL A 261 17.22 41.24 22.69
N VAL A 262 16.80 41.54 21.46
CA VAL A 262 17.67 41.94 20.34
C VAL A 262 17.25 43.31 19.84
N LEU A 263 18.20 44.06 19.28
CA LEU A 263 17.91 45.37 18.70
C LEU A 263 17.65 45.22 17.20
N ALA A 264 16.41 45.43 16.78
CA ALA A 264 16.03 45.54 15.37
C ALA A 264 16.13 47.01 14.94
N GLY A 265 17.22 47.35 14.25
CA GLY A 265 17.61 48.74 14.00
C GLY A 265 17.92 49.45 15.32
N ASN A 266 17.04 50.36 15.72
CA ASN A 266 17.12 51.10 16.98
C ASN A 266 16.06 50.67 18.00
N MET A 267 15.23 49.67 17.66
CA MET A 267 14.12 49.23 18.50
C MET A 267 14.46 47.91 19.22
N PRO A 268 14.36 47.85 20.56
CA PRO A 268 14.49 46.59 21.28
C PRO A 268 13.26 45.72 20.99
N VAL A 269 13.49 44.45 20.66
CA VAL A 269 12.46 43.44 20.42
C VAL A 269 12.81 42.14 21.14
N ILE A 270 11.79 41.44 21.63
CA ILE A 270 11.91 40.19 22.36
C ILE A 270 11.69 39.03 21.39
N VAL A 271 12.61 38.07 21.37
CA VAL A 271 12.47 36.85 20.59
C VAL A 271 11.42 35.96 21.23
N ILE A 272 10.33 35.65 20.51
CA ILE A 272 9.24 34.80 21.01
C ILE A 272 9.19 33.41 20.36
N GLY A 273 9.89 33.24 19.24
CA GLY A 273 9.93 31.98 18.52
C GLY A 273 10.96 31.94 17.42
N VAL A 274 11.24 30.72 16.94
CA VAL A 274 12.14 30.42 15.83
C VAL A 274 11.40 29.53 14.84
N ALA A 275 11.18 30.03 13.62
CA ALA A 275 10.59 29.26 12.55
C ALA A 275 11.60 28.24 11.99
N GLU A 276 11.09 27.07 11.59
CA GLU A 276 11.91 26.06 10.91
C GLU A 276 12.29 26.51 9.51
N GLU A 277 13.46 26.06 9.08
CA GLU A 277 13.98 26.31 7.75
C GLU A 277 13.13 25.53 6.75
N LYS A 278 12.38 26.23 5.90
CA LYS A 278 11.81 25.60 4.71
C LYS A 278 12.89 25.53 3.63
N PRO A 279 13.26 24.33 3.15
CA PRO A 279 14.17 24.23 2.03
C PRO A 279 13.53 24.89 0.81
N SER A 280 14.18 25.94 0.28
CA SER A 280 13.79 26.55 -0.98
C SER A 280 14.10 25.59 -2.12
N MET A 281 13.17 25.46 -3.07
CA MET A 281 13.33 24.63 -4.28
C MET A 281 14.50 25.07 -5.17
N TYR A 282 15.03 26.29 -4.96
CA TYR A 282 16.13 26.89 -5.71
C TYR A 282 17.47 26.96 -4.94
N GLY A 283 17.62 26.11 -3.92
CA GLY A 283 18.85 26.03 -3.12
C GLY A 283 18.80 26.89 -1.85
N ASN A 284 19.83 26.74 -1.01
CA ASN A 284 19.97 27.45 0.26
C ASN A 284 19.86 28.96 0.04
N SER A 285 18.70 29.53 0.36
CA SER A 285 18.60 30.97 0.51
C SER A 285 19.39 31.33 1.76
N ASN A 286 20.63 31.81 1.59
CA ASN A 286 21.42 32.46 2.66
C ASN A 286 20.80 33.79 3.12
N LEU A 287 19.52 34.03 2.81
CA LEU A 287 18.77 35.20 3.21
C LEU A 287 18.41 35.03 4.68
N LEU A 288 18.80 36.04 5.47
CA LEU A 288 18.44 36.12 6.88
C LEU A 288 17.10 36.84 6.99
N GLN A 289 16.09 36.16 7.48
CA GLN A 289 14.73 36.67 7.60
C GLN A 289 14.27 36.74 9.05
N VAL A 290 13.55 37.79 9.36
CA VAL A 290 12.83 37.92 10.64
C VAL A 290 11.42 38.40 10.41
N TRP A 291 10.52 38.01 11.31
CA TRP A 291 9.11 38.39 11.23
C TRP A 291 8.70 39.15 12.47
N LEU A 292 8.03 40.28 12.26
CA LEU A 292 7.46 41.12 13.29
C LEU A 292 5.96 41.32 13.03
N PRO A 293 5.16 41.65 14.05
CA PRO A 293 3.79 42.08 13.83
C PRO A 293 3.77 43.28 12.87
N TYR A 294 2.93 43.22 11.83
CA TYR A 294 2.86 44.29 10.83
C TYR A 294 2.56 45.66 11.46
N SER A 295 1.75 45.70 12.52
CA SER A 295 1.39 46.90 13.28
C SER A 295 2.58 47.55 13.99
N THR A 296 3.53 46.74 14.46
CA THR A 296 4.78 47.21 15.04
C THR A 296 5.71 47.73 13.93
N MET A 297 5.73 47.05 12.79
CA MET A 297 6.61 47.40 11.66
C MET A 297 6.17 48.66 10.92
N SER A 298 4.87 48.84 10.64
CA SER A 298 4.33 50.03 9.98
C SER A 298 4.66 51.29 10.78
N ASP A 299 4.33 51.28 12.08
CA ASP A 299 4.31 52.52 12.87
C ASP A 299 5.67 52.89 13.46
N ARG A 300 6.52 51.90 13.79
CA ARG A 300 7.80 52.16 14.47
C ARG A 300 9.02 52.05 13.57
N ILE A 301 8.93 51.31 12.47
CA ILE A 301 10.06 51.03 11.58
C ILE A 301 9.91 51.73 10.23
N MET A 302 8.69 51.79 9.69
CA MET A 302 8.44 52.43 8.40
C MET A 302 8.13 53.92 8.53
N GLY A 303 7.49 54.33 9.63
CA GLY A 303 7.20 55.74 9.95
C GLY A 303 5.83 56.16 9.43
#